data_AF-A0A2D8AHK4-F1
#
_entry.id   AF-A0A2D8AHK4-F1
#
_cell.length_a   1.000
_cell.length_b   1.000
_cell.length_c   1.000
_cell.angle_alpha   90.00
_cell.angle_beta   90.00
_cell.angle_gamma   90.00
#
_symmetry.space_group_name_H-M   'P 1'
#
loop_
_entity.id
_entity.type
_entity.pdbx_description
1 polymer ?
#
loop_
_entity_poly.entity_id
_entity_poly.type
_entity_poly.pdbx_seq_one_letter_code
_entity_poly.pdbx_strand_id
1 'polypeptide(L)'
;MLWLAAAVLLPLSAVAQDETVRLNKLIEMFLQEDPAFGLLSFDYSLSNARSLASSGLDFVLIDMEHAPFDVERLRAFLLGMTNKRAIMEKGSLQPDVVPFVRIPAAGGADELIAQAKQVLDVGAFGVMFPAIHNREQAEIAVRATRYPQINGVQDYEPPGLRGRNPSNAVWYWGVQDYHSRADVWPLD
;
A
#
# COMPACT_ATOMS: atom_id res chain seq x y z
N MET A 1 5.41 18.65 -56.12
CA MET A 1 6.19 18.69 -54.87
C MET A 1 5.43 17.91 -53.81
N LEU A 2 5.74 16.62 -53.64
CA LEU A 2 5.21 15.81 -52.54
C LEU A 2 6.17 15.93 -51.35
N TRP A 3 5.67 16.40 -50.21
CA TRP A 3 6.40 16.38 -48.95
C TRP A 3 6.25 15.00 -48.31
N LEU A 4 7.33 14.22 -48.26
CA LEU A 4 7.43 13.05 -47.38
C LEU A 4 7.70 13.55 -45.95
N ALA A 5 6.68 13.49 -45.10
CA ALA A 5 6.87 13.65 -43.66
C ALA A 5 7.52 12.36 -43.13
N ALA A 6 8.80 12.43 -42.77
CA ALA A 6 9.46 11.35 -42.05
C ALA A 6 8.87 11.27 -40.64
N ALA A 7 8.03 10.27 -40.38
CA ALA A 7 7.59 9.94 -39.04
C ALA A 7 8.79 9.37 -38.27
N VAL A 8 9.39 10.19 -37.41
CA VAL A 8 10.39 9.74 -36.43
C VAL A 8 9.62 8.93 -35.38
N LEU A 9 9.65 7.61 -35.51
CA LEU A 9 9.25 6.68 -34.46
C LEU A 9 10.30 6.76 -33.34
N LEU A 10 10.08 7.65 -32.37
CA LEU A 10 10.81 7.59 -31.11
C LEU A 10 10.42 6.29 -30.39
N PRO A 11 11.39 5.49 -29.90
CA PRO A 11 11.05 4.33 -29.09
C PRO A 11 10.42 4.86 -27.80
N LEU A 12 9.13 4.57 -27.61
CA LEU A 12 8.48 4.60 -26.30
C LEU A 12 9.18 3.57 -25.43
N SER A 13 10.29 3.96 -24.82
CA SER A 13 10.87 3.21 -23.72
C SER A 13 9.89 3.40 -22.58
N ALA A 14 9.00 2.41 -22.39
CA ALA A 14 8.31 2.28 -21.12
C ALA A 14 9.41 2.23 -20.06
N VAL A 15 9.50 3.26 -19.22
CA VAL A 15 10.42 3.24 -18.07
C VAL A 15 9.86 2.14 -17.17
N ALA A 16 10.42 0.94 -17.29
CA ALA A 16 10.18 -0.10 -16.31
C ALA A 16 10.72 0.45 -14.98
N GLN A 17 9.88 0.43 -13.94
CA GLN A 17 10.34 0.75 -12.60
C GLN A 17 11.50 -0.20 -12.27
N ASP A 18 12.60 0.35 -11.77
CA ASP A 18 13.71 -0.44 -11.27
C ASP A 18 13.17 -1.42 -10.22
N GLU A 19 13.37 -2.72 -10.45
CA GLU A 19 12.89 -3.78 -9.55
C GLU A 19 13.46 -3.65 -8.14
N THR A 20 14.57 -2.91 -7.98
CA THR A 20 15.18 -2.63 -6.67
C THR A 20 14.41 -1.62 -5.82
N VAL A 21 13.57 -0.76 -6.43
CA VAL A 21 12.83 0.28 -5.71
C VAL A 21 11.56 -0.28 -5.10
N ARG A 22 11.47 -0.28 -3.78
CA ARG A 22 10.28 -0.68 -3.02
C ARG A 22 9.18 0.35 -3.23
N LEU A 23 7.96 -0.10 -3.49
CA LEU A 23 6.82 0.81 -3.60
C LEU A 23 6.49 1.48 -2.24
N ASN A 24 6.71 0.77 -1.14
CA ASN A 24 6.66 1.39 0.18
C ASN A 24 8.03 2.00 0.52
N LYS A 25 8.22 3.29 0.24
CA LYS A 25 9.49 3.98 0.54
C LYS A 25 9.89 3.95 2.02
N LEU A 26 8.92 3.75 2.92
CA LEU A 26 9.25 3.67 4.36
C LEU A 26 10.16 2.49 4.67
N ILE A 27 10.08 1.40 3.91
CA ILE A 27 10.96 0.24 4.09
C ILE A 27 12.42 0.65 3.82
N GLU A 28 12.66 1.40 2.75
CA GLU A 28 13.99 1.90 2.39
C GLU A 28 14.52 2.86 3.47
N MET A 29 13.67 3.78 3.93
CA MET A 29 14.02 4.72 5.01
C MET A 29 14.39 3.97 6.29
N PHE A 30 13.60 2.99 6.71
CA PHE A 30 13.88 2.21 7.93
C PHE A 30 15.14 1.37 7.82
N LEU A 31 15.44 0.80 6.65
CA LEU A 31 16.69 0.09 6.39
C LEU A 31 17.92 1.03 6.44
N GLN A 32 17.72 2.31 6.17
CA GLN A 32 18.75 3.35 6.25
C GLN A 32 18.81 4.05 7.62
N GLU A 33 17.97 3.62 8.57
CA GLU A 33 17.80 4.24 9.89
C GLU A 33 17.32 5.71 9.82
N ASP A 34 16.67 6.09 8.71
CA ASP A 34 16.11 7.41 8.53
C ASP A 34 14.74 7.56 9.23
N PRO A 35 14.47 8.72 9.86
CA PRO A 35 13.16 9.00 10.43
C PRO A 35 12.12 9.22 9.32
N ALA A 36 10.92 8.67 9.51
CA ALA A 36 9.76 8.94 8.65
C ALA A 36 8.76 9.85 9.37
N PHE A 37 8.28 10.88 8.67
CA PHE A 37 7.32 11.84 9.21
C PHE A 37 5.95 11.67 8.56
N GLY A 38 4.90 11.54 9.37
CA GLY A 38 3.55 11.34 8.87
C GLY A 38 2.47 12.00 9.70
N LEU A 39 1.24 11.89 9.22
CA LEU A 39 0.05 12.47 9.83
C LEU A 39 -1.01 11.39 10.09
N LEU A 40 -1.66 11.45 11.26
CA LEU A 40 -2.91 10.73 11.52
C LEU A 40 -4.09 11.54 10.98
N SER A 41 -4.86 10.97 10.05
CA SER A 41 -5.97 11.66 9.39
C SER A 41 -7.32 10.99 9.64
N PHE A 42 -8.31 11.80 10.00
CA PHE A 42 -9.71 11.40 10.22
C PHE A 42 -10.63 11.86 9.07
N ASP A 43 -10.12 12.68 8.14
CA ASP A 43 -10.90 13.22 7.03
C ASP A 43 -10.66 12.42 5.75
N TYR A 44 -11.66 11.66 5.31
CA TYR A 44 -11.57 10.89 4.08
C TYR A 44 -12.07 11.66 2.84
N SER A 45 -12.09 12.99 2.87
CA SER A 45 -12.48 13.81 1.73
C SER A 45 -11.45 13.71 0.59
N LEU A 46 -11.93 13.80 -0.66
CA LEU A 46 -11.05 13.88 -1.83
C LEU A 46 -10.15 15.12 -1.81
N SER A 47 -10.62 16.22 -1.21
CA SER A 47 -9.82 17.43 -1.00
C SER A 47 -8.62 17.16 -0.09
N ASN A 48 -8.82 16.42 1.01
CA ASN A 48 -7.75 16.05 1.91
C ASN A 48 -6.80 15.05 1.26
N ALA A 49 -7.34 14.01 0.58
CA ALA A 49 -6.53 13.04 -0.17
C ALA A 49 -5.55 13.72 -1.14
N ARG A 50 -6.07 14.65 -1.97
CA ARG A 50 -5.26 15.40 -2.93
C ARG A 50 -4.21 16.28 -2.25
N SER A 51 -4.57 16.93 -1.14
CA SER A 51 -3.64 17.80 -0.40
C SER A 51 -2.52 16.99 0.24
N LEU A 52 -2.85 15.86 0.86
CA LEU A 52 -1.89 14.97 1.51
C LEU A 52 -0.93 14.34 0.51
N ALA A 53 -1.42 13.91 -0.66
CA ALA A 53 -0.60 13.31 -1.71
C ALA A 53 0.52 14.23 -2.24
N SER A 54 0.50 15.53 -1.94
CA SER A 54 1.53 16.50 -2.32
C SER A 54 2.06 17.30 -1.11
N SER A 55 1.87 16.78 0.10
CA SER A 55 2.21 17.48 1.36
C SER A 55 3.70 17.50 1.70
N GLY A 56 4.50 16.62 1.08
CA GLY A 56 5.90 16.41 1.46
C GLY A 56 6.08 15.51 2.69
N LEU A 57 5.01 14.94 3.25
CA LEU A 57 5.08 13.90 4.28
C LEU A 57 5.59 12.58 3.68
N ASP A 58 6.02 11.66 4.54
CA ASP A 58 6.42 10.32 4.13
C ASP A 58 5.25 9.35 4.07
N PHE A 59 4.32 9.51 5.00
CA PHE A 59 3.13 8.67 5.08
C PHE A 59 1.93 9.40 5.66
N VAL A 60 0.77 8.82 5.42
CA VAL A 60 -0.47 9.15 6.14
C VAL A 60 -1.00 7.88 6.78
N LEU A 61 -1.43 7.98 8.04
CA LEU A 61 -2.19 6.96 8.71
C LEU A 61 -3.66 7.37 8.71
N ILE A 62 -4.45 6.68 7.89
CA ILE A 62 -5.88 6.91 7.76
C ILE A 62 -6.54 6.20 8.93
N ASP A 63 -7.09 6.98 9.85
CA ASP A 63 -7.69 6.43 11.06
C ASP A 63 -9.08 5.89 10.76
N MET A 64 -9.32 4.61 10.97
CA MET A 64 -10.65 3.99 10.95
C MET A 64 -11.00 3.36 12.30
N GLU A 65 -10.19 3.58 13.35
CA GLU A 65 -10.48 3.15 14.73
C GLU A 65 -11.41 4.14 15.44
N HIS A 66 -11.13 5.45 15.34
CA HIS A 66 -11.95 6.50 15.94
C HIS A 66 -12.73 7.33 14.92
N ALA A 67 -12.71 6.92 13.65
CA ALA A 67 -13.60 7.38 12.60
C ALA A 67 -14.29 6.17 11.94
N PRO A 68 -15.35 6.37 11.13
CA PRO A 68 -16.13 5.25 10.59
C PRO A 68 -15.27 4.26 9.82
N PHE A 69 -15.46 2.97 10.10
CA PHE A 69 -14.85 1.90 9.31
C PHE A 69 -15.57 1.77 7.95
N ASP A 70 -15.24 2.66 7.02
CA ASP A 70 -15.83 2.78 5.69
C ASP A 70 -14.77 2.49 4.60
N VAL A 71 -14.76 1.24 4.14
CA VAL A 71 -13.80 0.74 3.14
C VAL A 71 -14.06 1.32 1.74
N GLU A 72 -15.31 1.66 1.43
CA GLU A 72 -15.65 2.27 0.14
C GLU A 72 -15.11 3.70 0.06
N ARG A 73 -15.28 4.47 1.14
CA ARG A 73 -14.72 5.82 1.25
C ARG A 73 -13.21 5.81 1.33
N LEU A 74 -12.60 4.83 2.01
CA LEU A 74 -11.16 4.57 1.96
C LEU A 74 -10.69 4.37 0.51
N ARG A 75 -11.37 3.51 -0.27
CA ARG A 75 -11.01 3.28 -1.69
C ARG A 75 -11.03 4.58 -2.49
N ALA A 76 -12.05 5.42 -2.31
CA ALA A 76 -12.11 6.71 -2.98
C ALA A 76 -10.98 7.66 -2.55
N PHE A 77 -10.66 7.68 -1.25
CA PHE A 77 -9.56 8.45 -0.70
C PHE A 77 -8.20 8.03 -1.30
N LEU A 78 -7.91 6.73 -1.33
CA LEU A 78 -6.68 6.18 -1.92
C LEU A 78 -6.53 6.59 -3.39
N LEU A 79 -7.62 6.56 -4.17
CA LEU A 79 -7.62 7.05 -5.55
C LEU A 79 -7.44 8.56 -5.65
N GLY A 80 -7.99 9.32 -4.71
CA GLY A 80 -7.76 10.76 -4.59
C GLY A 80 -6.30 11.11 -4.30
N MET A 81 -5.53 10.17 -3.73
CA MET A 81 -4.10 10.34 -3.51
C MET A 81 -3.25 10.11 -4.76
N THR A 82 -3.82 9.64 -5.87
CA THR A 82 -3.08 9.40 -7.12
C THR A 82 -2.80 10.70 -7.87
N ASN A 83 -1.56 11.18 -7.82
CA ASN A 83 -1.10 12.31 -8.63
C ASN A 83 -0.44 11.83 -9.94
N LYS A 84 -1.22 11.74 -11.02
CA LYS A 84 -0.75 11.27 -12.33
C LYS A 84 0.40 12.09 -12.90
N ARG A 85 0.45 13.40 -12.63
CA ARG A 85 1.53 14.27 -13.10
C ARG A 85 2.83 13.93 -12.39
N ALA A 86 2.80 13.83 -11.06
CA ALA A 86 3.97 13.45 -10.26
C ALA A 86 4.49 12.05 -10.65
N ILE A 87 3.60 11.07 -10.84
CA ILE A 87 3.97 9.72 -11.31
C ILE A 87 4.70 9.79 -12.67
N MET A 88 4.18 10.57 -13.62
CA MET A 88 4.79 10.71 -14.94
C MET A 88 6.15 11.45 -14.88
N GLU A 89 6.27 12.50 -14.07
CA GLU A 89 7.51 13.26 -13.90
C GLU A 89 8.58 12.45 -13.13
N LYS A 90 8.17 11.68 -12.12
CA LYS A 90 9.03 10.80 -11.31
C LYS A 90 9.43 9.52 -12.06
N GLY A 91 8.60 9.05 -12.99
CA GLY A 91 8.79 7.79 -13.69
C GLY A 91 8.67 6.56 -12.80
N SER A 92 7.93 6.66 -11.68
CA SER A 92 7.79 5.59 -10.69
C SER A 92 6.37 5.55 -10.12
N LEU A 93 5.90 4.34 -9.81
CA LEU A 93 4.61 4.11 -9.14
C LEU A 93 4.69 4.24 -7.60
N GLN A 94 5.90 4.42 -7.05
CA GLN A 94 6.09 4.64 -5.62
C GLN A 94 5.37 5.94 -5.19
N PRO A 95 4.36 5.89 -4.31
CA PRO A 95 3.65 7.07 -3.85
C PRO A 95 4.60 8.01 -3.09
N ASP A 96 4.42 9.31 -3.27
CA ASP A 96 5.19 10.31 -2.54
C ASP A 96 4.81 10.34 -1.05
N VAL A 97 3.56 10.01 -0.73
CA VAL A 97 3.04 9.82 0.63
C VAL A 97 2.39 8.45 0.73
N VAL A 98 2.96 7.56 1.52
CA VAL A 98 2.51 6.17 1.65
C VAL A 98 1.23 6.08 2.51
N PRO A 99 0.12 5.48 2.03
CA PRO A 99 -1.10 5.36 2.83
C PRO A 99 -1.14 4.08 3.67
N PHE A 100 -1.16 4.25 4.99
CA PHE A 100 -1.45 3.20 5.97
C PHE A 100 -2.87 3.37 6.52
N VAL A 101 -3.43 2.30 7.07
CA VAL A 101 -4.76 2.33 7.68
C VAL A 101 -4.69 1.81 9.12
N ARG A 102 -5.23 2.57 10.07
CA ARG A 102 -5.48 2.07 11.43
C ARG A 102 -6.89 1.49 11.49
N ILE A 103 -7.00 0.21 11.80
CA ILE A 103 -8.30 -0.50 11.86
C ILE A 103 -8.86 -0.53 13.30
N PRO A 104 -10.18 -0.75 13.50
CA PRO A 104 -10.77 -0.91 14.83
C PRO A 104 -10.24 -2.12 15.63
N ALA A 105 -10.21 -3.30 15.00
CA ALA A 105 -9.79 -4.58 15.59
C ALA A 105 -10.38 -4.90 16.98
N ALA A 106 -11.60 -4.45 17.28
CA ALA A 106 -12.20 -4.57 18.62
C ALA A 106 -12.89 -5.92 18.89
N GLY A 107 -13.33 -6.65 17.85
CA GLY A 107 -14.06 -7.93 17.99
C GLY A 107 -13.21 -9.20 17.95
N GLY A 108 -11.92 -9.13 18.27
CA GLY A 108 -11.04 -10.30 18.32
C GLY A 108 -10.46 -10.71 16.96
N ALA A 109 -9.93 -11.93 16.89
CA ALA A 109 -9.07 -12.37 15.78
C ALA A 109 -9.78 -12.40 14.42
N ASP A 110 -11.00 -12.94 14.34
CA ASP A 110 -11.73 -13.06 13.07
C ASP A 110 -12.09 -11.69 12.49
N GLU A 111 -12.52 -10.74 13.34
CA GLU A 111 -12.80 -9.38 12.92
C GLU A 111 -11.52 -8.66 12.46
N LEU A 112 -10.43 -8.80 13.21
CA LEU A 112 -9.12 -8.25 12.85
C LEU A 112 -8.67 -8.76 11.46
N ILE A 113 -8.76 -10.07 11.22
CA ILE A 113 -8.39 -10.68 9.93
C ILE A 113 -9.29 -10.15 8.81
N ALA A 114 -10.60 -10.04 9.04
CA ALA A 114 -11.54 -9.53 8.05
C ALA A 114 -11.28 -8.06 7.70
N GLN A 115 -11.05 -7.20 8.70
CA GLN A 115 -10.76 -5.78 8.53
C GLN A 115 -9.42 -5.54 7.84
N ALA A 116 -8.35 -6.22 8.28
CA ALA A 116 -7.04 -6.16 7.66
C ALA A 116 -7.12 -6.54 6.17
N LYS A 117 -7.81 -7.65 5.87
CA LYS A 117 -8.05 -8.08 4.49
C LYS A 117 -8.77 -7.01 3.68
N GLN A 118 -9.86 -6.43 4.19
CA GLN A 118 -10.64 -5.42 3.45
C GLN A 118 -9.82 -4.16 3.11
N VAL A 119 -9.05 -3.63 4.05
CA VAL A 119 -8.27 -2.40 3.81
C VAL A 119 -7.07 -2.65 2.89
N LEU A 120 -6.45 -3.83 3.00
CA LEU A 120 -5.36 -4.23 2.10
C LEU A 120 -5.88 -4.55 0.69
N ASP A 121 -7.09 -5.11 0.56
CA ASP A 121 -7.71 -5.42 -0.75
C ASP A 121 -8.04 -4.16 -1.55
N VAL A 122 -8.29 -3.01 -0.91
CA VAL A 122 -8.46 -1.72 -1.59
C VAL A 122 -7.15 -0.97 -1.83
N GLY A 123 -6.02 -1.53 -1.36
CA GLY A 123 -4.68 -1.08 -1.74
C GLY A 123 -3.92 -0.28 -0.69
N ALA A 124 -4.33 -0.31 0.59
CA ALA A 124 -3.49 0.21 1.67
C ALA A 124 -2.11 -0.46 1.66
N PHE A 125 -1.07 0.31 1.99
CA PHE A 125 0.33 -0.16 2.01
C PHE A 125 0.74 -0.83 3.31
N GLY A 126 -0.11 -0.72 4.34
CA GLY A 126 0.05 -1.43 5.60
C GLY A 126 -1.08 -1.11 6.56
N VAL A 127 -1.09 -1.84 7.67
CA VAL A 127 -2.13 -1.77 8.69
C VAL A 127 -1.49 -1.46 10.04
N MET A 128 -2.03 -0.47 10.75
CA MET A 128 -1.78 -0.28 12.17
C MET A 128 -2.85 -1.02 12.97
N PHE A 129 -2.42 -1.94 13.82
CA PHE A 129 -3.27 -2.67 14.74
C PHE A 129 -3.26 -1.98 16.11
N PRO A 130 -4.40 -1.50 16.62
CA PRO A 130 -4.45 -0.94 17.97
C PRO A 130 -4.36 -2.04 19.03
N ALA A 131 -3.99 -1.64 20.26
CA ALA A 131 -4.10 -2.45 21.47
C ALA A 131 -3.50 -3.88 21.41
N ILE A 132 -2.33 -4.04 20.78
CA ILE A 132 -1.55 -5.29 20.86
C ILE A 132 -0.85 -5.37 22.22
N HIS A 133 -1.22 -6.36 23.03
CA HIS A 133 -0.77 -6.53 24.41
C HIS A 133 0.12 -7.76 24.63
N ASN A 134 0.15 -8.70 23.69
CA ASN A 134 0.94 -9.93 23.80
C ASN A 134 1.45 -10.44 22.44
N ARG A 135 2.32 -11.45 22.51
CA ARG A 135 2.96 -12.08 21.35
C ARG A 135 1.94 -12.71 20.41
N GLU A 136 0.93 -13.38 20.96
CA GLU A 136 -0.08 -14.10 20.19
C GLU A 136 -0.91 -13.12 19.33
N GLN A 137 -1.27 -11.96 19.88
CA GLN A 137 -1.95 -10.89 19.16
C GLN A 137 -1.07 -10.31 18.05
N ALA A 138 0.22 -10.08 18.32
CA ALA A 138 1.17 -9.61 17.31
C ALA A 138 1.33 -10.64 16.17
N GLU A 139 1.41 -11.92 16.50
CA GLU A 139 1.51 -13.01 15.52
C GLU A 139 0.25 -13.09 14.64
N ILE A 140 -0.95 -12.94 15.23
CA ILE A 140 -2.20 -12.85 14.48
C ILE A 140 -2.22 -11.65 13.53
N ALA A 141 -1.72 -10.49 13.96
CA ALA A 141 -1.64 -9.29 13.14
C ALA A 141 -0.74 -9.50 11.91
N VAL A 142 0.44 -10.11 12.09
CA VAL A 142 1.35 -10.48 11.00
C VAL A 142 0.69 -11.50 10.06
N ARG A 143 0.08 -12.55 10.61
CA ARG A 143 -0.58 -13.59 9.81
C ARG A 143 -1.76 -13.03 9.01
N ALA A 144 -2.51 -12.09 9.56
CA ALA A 144 -3.64 -11.44 8.89
C ALA A 144 -3.24 -10.63 7.64
N THR A 145 -1.98 -10.18 7.55
CA THR A 145 -1.47 -9.39 6.44
C THR A 145 -0.67 -10.21 5.42
N ARG A 146 -0.14 -11.39 5.81
CA ARG A 146 0.53 -12.35 4.91
C ARG A 146 -0.46 -13.17 4.09
N TYR A 147 -0.13 -13.42 2.82
CA TYR A 147 -0.81 -14.44 2.03
C TYR A 147 -0.42 -15.84 2.51
N PRO A 148 -1.29 -16.86 2.32
CA PRO A 148 -0.88 -18.25 2.46
C PRO A 148 0.30 -18.55 1.54
N GLN A 149 1.42 -18.96 2.14
CA GLN A 149 2.65 -19.30 1.45
C GLN A 149 2.59 -20.70 0.85
N ILE A 150 3.41 -20.95 -0.17
CA ILE A 150 3.55 -22.29 -0.77
C ILE A 150 4.31 -23.19 0.21
N ASN A 151 3.89 -24.44 0.35
CA ASN A 151 4.59 -25.39 1.22
C ASN A 151 6.06 -25.55 0.81
N GLY A 152 6.96 -25.49 1.80
CA GLY A 152 8.39 -25.74 1.61
C GLY A 152 9.25 -24.53 1.23
N VAL A 153 8.66 -23.32 1.15
CA VAL A 153 9.44 -22.08 1.02
C VAL A 153 10.15 -21.74 2.34
N GLN A 154 11.26 -21.00 2.27
CA GLN A 154 12.10 -20.69 3.42
C GLN A 154 11.38 -19.81 4.46
N ASP A 155 10.53 -18.90 3.99
CA ASP A 155 9.76 -17.92 4.74
C ASP A 155 8.33 -18.38 5.05
N TYR A 156 8.10 -19.70 5.11
CA TYR A 156 6.77 -20.27 5.32
C TYR A 156 6.10 -19.81 6.63
N GLU A 157 6.88 -19.71 7.71
CA GLU A 157 6.38 -19.31 9.03
C GLU A 157 6.49 -17.80 9.26
N PRO A 158 5.47 -17.14 9.84
CA PRO A 158 4.19 -17.72 10.25
C PRO A 158 3.20 -17.84 9.06
N PRO A 159 2.26 -18.82 9.07
CA PRO A 159 1.34 -19.04 7.98
C PRO A 159 0.37 -17.88 7.83
N GLY A 160 0.31 -17.31 6.62
CA GLY A 160 -0.60 -16.23 6.28
C GLY A 160 -2.07 -16.65 6.25
N LEU A 161 -2.94 -15.72 6.64
CA LEU A 161 -4.39 -15.86 6.75
C LEU A 161 -5.13 -14.93 5.77
N ARG A 162 -4.41 -14.08 5.02
CA ARG A 162 -5.02 -13.16 4.06
C ARG A 162 -5.60 -13.91 2.87
N GLY A 163 -6.91 -13.78 2.65
CA GLY A 163 -7.59 -14.34 1.48
C GLY A 163 -7.04 -13.80 0.15
N ARG A 164 -6.98 -14.64 -0.88
CA ARG A 164 -6.37 -14.30 -2.18
C ARG A 164 -7.41 -13.75 -3.17
N ASN A 165 -7.55 -12.42 -3.24
CA ASN A 165 -8.21 -11.71 -4.35
C ASN A 165 -7.82 -10.21 -4.41
N PRO A 166 -6.55 -9.87 -4.71
CA PRO A 166 -6.08 -8.49 -4.64
C PRO A 166 -6.52 -7.58 -5.80
N SER A 167 -7.55 -7.93 -6.57
CA SER A 167 -7.88 -7.27 -7.86
C SER A 167 -7.89 -5.73 -7.79
N ASN A 168 -8.51 -5.15 -6.75
CA ASN A 168 -8.53 -3.69 -6.56
C ASN A 168 -7.15 -3.13 -6.16
N ALA A 169 -6.45 -3.80 -5.26
CA ALA A 169 -5.11 -3.41 -4.82
C ALA A 169 -4.07 -3.47 -5.96
N VAL A 170 -4.12 -4.52 -6.79
CA VAL A 170 -3.28 -4.66 -8.00
C VAL A 170 -3.54 -3.48 -8.95
N TRP A 171 -4.82 -3.17 -9.19
CA TRP A 171 -5.20 -2.03 -10.03
C TRP A 171 -4.74 -0.70 -9.45
N TYR A 172 -4.87 -0.51 -8.13
CA TYR A 172 -4.44 0.72 -7.46
C TYR A 172 -2.91 0.89 -7.48
N TRP A 173 -2.15 -0.17 -7.18
CA TRP A 173 -0.69 -0.13 -7.18
C TRP A 173 -0.11 -0.06 -8.59
N GLY A 174 -0.88 -0.47 -9.61
CA GLY A 174 -0.45 -0.43 -11.01
C GLY A 174 0.62 -1.45 -11.38
N VAL A 175 0.85 -2.47 -10.54
CA VAL A 175 1.89 -3.50 -10.74
C VAL A 175 1.31 -4.83 -11.19
N GLN A 176 2.13 -5.63 -11.88
CA GLN A 176 1.75 -6.99 -12.32
C GLN A 176 2.15 -8.06 -11.29
N ASP A 177 3.25 -7.84 -10.59
CA ASP A 177 3.87 -8.72 -9.61
C ASP A 177 3.43 -8.37 -8.17
N TYR A 178 2.14 -8.07 -7.99
CA TYR A 178 1.61 -7.60 -6.70
C TYR A 178 1.93 -8.55 -5.53
N HIS A 179 1.78 -9.87 -5.73
CA HIS A 179 1.96 -10.85 -4.66
C HIS A 179 3.39 -10.88 -4.10
N SER A 180 4.42 -10.66 -4.92
CA SER A 180 5.81 -10.61 -4.45
C SER A 180 6.19 -9.27 -3.81
N ARG A 181 5.33 -8.25 -3.94
CA ARG A 181 5.56 -6.91 -3.37
C ARG A 181 4.71 -6.62 -2.13
N ALA A 182 3.60 -7.33 -1.96
CA ALA A 182 2.57 -7.02 -0.97
C ALA A 182 2.61 -7.91 0.28
N ASP A 183 3.67 -8.71 0.43
CA ASP A 183 3.88 -9.47 1.66
C ASP A 183 4.49 -8.58 2.77
N VAL A 184 4.54 -9.14 3.97
CA VAL A 184 4.93 -8.43 5.19
C VAL A 184 6.44 -8.37 5.33
N TRP A 185 7.02 -7.21 5.05
CA TRP A 185 8.40 -6.92 5.42
C TRP A 185 8.60 -6.99 6.96
N PRO A 186 9.71 -7.54 7.47
CA PRO A 186 10.91 -8.03 6.76
C PRO A 186 10.94 -9.55 6.53
N LEU A 187 9.78 -10.21 6.47
CA LEU A 187 9.71 -11.68 6.48
C LEU A 187 9.95 -12.31 5.09
N ASP A 188 9.95 -11.50 4.03
CA ASP A 188 10.11 -11.83 2.62
C ASP A 188 11.45 -11.36 2.01
#